data_AF-A0A939GR67-F1
#
_entry.id   AF-A0A939GR67-F1
#
_cell.length_a   1.000
_cell.length_b   1.000
_cell.length_c   1.000
_cell.angle_alpha   90.00
_cell.angle_beta   90.00
_cell.angle_gamma   90.00
#
_symmetry.space_group_name_H-M   'P 1'
#
loop_
_entity.id
_entity.type
_entity.pdbx_description
1 polymer ?
#
loop_
_entity_poly.entity_id
_entity_poly.type
_entity_poly.pdbx_seq_one_letter_code
_entity_poly.pdbx_strand_id
1 'polypeptide(L)'
;MKKPFSKFVSTPNSDKSCNFSFPKKNQQSQNTPNLTDVDPIGNTWEKHRVNADKVADFYAKSDNDTFNEYAWRLKSCSEWLEFRLIPEESADILKLKLTNARFCRVRHCPVCQWRRSMMWKAKAYQILPQVVTDYPKYRWLFITLTVRNCNIEELRETLDEINKAFKRLSELKAWPAKGWVKSIEVTKGKDGISAHPHIHLLAMVQPSYFSHGYISQAKWVSLWQQCLRVNYQPVVDIRVIKKHHDPKVLIPEILKYQVKEADLVADREWFLELTRQLHKTRAIAVGGVLRHYMRELEEKNQDLISDNEEIDQVKDNSLYFGWNRKLHKYIIEG
;
A
#
# COMPACT_ATOMS: atom_id res chain seq x y z
N MET A 1 -15.55 70.91 -27.60
CA MET A 1 -16.80 71.66 -27.90
C MET A 1 -17.29 71.29 -29.30
N LYS A 2 -18.61 71.36 -29.55
CA LYS A 2 -19.34 71.27 -30.84
C LYS A 2 -19.39 69.91 -31.60
N LYS A 3 -20.61 69.35 -31.58
CA LYS A 3 -21.30 68.35 -32.42
C LYS A 3 -21.57 68.91 -33.86
N PRO A 4 -22.03 68.16 -34.92
CA PRO A 4 -23.20 67.24 -34.96
C PRO A 4 -23.01 65.89 -35.70
N PHE A 5 -23.87 64.85 -35.67
CA PHE A 5 -25.34 64.63 -35.44
C PHE A 5 -26.24 64.50 -36.72
N SER A 6 -26.48 63.26 -37.16
CA SER A 6 -27.77 62.71 -37.65
C SER A 6 -27.72 61.19 -37.36
N LYS A 7 -28.66 60.49 -36.69
CA LYS A 7 -30.14 60.41 -36.68
C LYS A 7 -30.76 59.84 -37.97
N PHE A 8 -31.25 58.60 -37.87
CA PHE A 8 -32.53 58.16 -38.44
C PHE A 8 -33.27 57.15 -37.53
N VAL A 9 -34.58 57.04 -37.75
CA VAL A 9 -35.68 56.52 -36.88
C VAL A 9 -36.81 56.07 -37.84
N SER A 10 -37.69 55.07 -37.63
CA SER A 10 -38.14 54.34 -36.42
C SER A 10 -38.52 52.85 -36.67
N THR A 11 -38.78 52.17 -35.55
CA THR A 11 -39.73 51.06 -35.28
C THR A 11 -41.17 51.23 -35.86
N PRO A 12 -42.17 50.32 -35.64
CA PRO A 12 -42.21 48.86 -35.32
C PRO A 12 -43.30 48.05 -36.09
N ASN A 13 -43.36 46.71 -35.89
CA ASN A 13 -44.59 45.89 -35.68
C ASN A 13 -44.14 44.43 -35.34
N SER A 14 -44.54 43.80 -34.23
CA SER A 14 -45.83 43.09 -33.96
C SER A 14 -46.17 42.02 -35.03
N ASP A 15 -46.47 40.75 -34.72
CA ASP A 15 -47.22 40.25 -33.55
C ASP A 15 -46.99 38.75 -33.21
N LYS A 16 -47.17 38.41 -31.92
CA LYS A 16 -47.71 37.16 -31.31
C LYS A 16 -47.33 35.72 -31.80
N SER A 17 -46.49 35.09 -30.97
CA SER A 17 -46.71 33.82 -30.23
C SER A 17 -47.08 32.49 -30.92
N CYS A 18 -46.26 31.47 -30.64
CA CYS A 18 -46.76 30.22 -30.04
C CYS A 18 -45.77 29.66 -29.01
N ASN A 19 -46.27 29.28 -27.83
CA ASN A 19 -45.48 28.64 -26.78
C ASN A 19 -45.19 27.19 -27.14
N PHE A 20 -43.92 26.82 -27.27
CA PHE A 20 -43.48 25.43 -27.10
C PHE A 20 -42.84 25.25 -25.73
N SER A 21 -43.70 25.01 -24.75
CA SER A 21 -43.32 24.48 -23.45
C SER A 21 -42.78 23.05 -23.61
N PHE A 22 -41.47 22.88 -23.65
CA PHE A 22 -40.87 21.55 -23.50
C PHE A 22 -41.05 21.06 -22.05
N PRO A 23 -41.36 19.76 -21.82
CA PRO A 23 -41.81 19.31 -20.51
C PRO A 23 -40.74 19.37 -19.43
N LYS A 24 -41.22 19.39 -18.18
CA LYS A 24 -40.42 19.23 -16.96
C LYS A 24 -39.57 17.95 -17.02
N LYS A 25 -38.39 18.01 -16.40
CA LYS A 25 -37.66 16.91 -15.74
C LYS A 25 -38.06 15.47 -16.13
N ASN A 26 -37.26 14.84 -16.98
CA ASN A 26 -36.65 13.56 -16.61
C ASN A 26 -35.21 13.92 -16.15
N GLN A 27 -34.71 13.65 -14.95
CA GLN A 27 -35.16 12.73 -13.90
C GLN A 27 -35.46 11.31 -14.39
N GLN A 28 -34.65 10.84 -15.34
CA GLN A 28 -34.02 9.55 -15.14
C GLN A 28 -32.64 9.79 -14.52
N SER A 29 -32.59 9.90 -13.20
CA SER A 29 -31.42 9.38 -12.48
C SER A 29 -31.53 7.86 -12.55
N GLN A 30 -31.15 7.29 -13.69
CA GLN A 30 -30.67 5.91 -13.67
C GLN A 30 -29.51 5.93 -12.68
N ASN A 31 -29.62 5.22 -11.56
CA ASN A 31 -28.50 5.02 -10.66
C ASN A 31 -27.52 4.12 -11.43
N THR A 32 -26.63 4.74 -12.20
CA THR A 32 -25.50 4.07 -12.85
C THR A 32 -24.74 3.34 -11.76
N PRO A 33 -24.76 1.98 -11.72
CA PRO A 33 -24.32 1.25 -10.56
C PRO A 33 -22.84 1.53 -10.28
N ASN A 34 -22.50 1.70 -9.01
CA ASN A 34 -21.12 1.88 -8.59
C ASN A 34 -20.49 0.53 -8.23
N LEU A 35 -19.16 0.47 -8.19
CA LEU A 35 -18.41 -0.77 -7.93
C LEU A 35 -18.83 -1.44 -6.61
N THR A 36 -19.18 -0.68 -5.56
CA THR A 36 -19.69 -1.24 -4.30
C THR A 36 -21.09 -1.84 -4.43
N ASP A 37 -21.92 -1.36 -5.36
CA ASP A 37 -23.24 -1.94 -5.63
C ASP A 37 -23.11 -3.30 -6.34
N VAL A 38 -22.02 -3.50 -7.10
CA VAL A 38 -21.72 -4.72 -7.85
C VAL A 38 -20.93 -5.74 -7.01
N ASP A 39 -19.90 -5.29 -6.27
CA ASP A 39 -19.04 -6.14 -5.45
C ASP A 39 -18.52 -5.36 -4.21
N PRO A 40 -18.61 -5.92 -2.98
CA PRO A 40 -18.09 -5.29 -1.76
C PRO A 40 -16.63 -4.81 -1.82
N ILE A 41 -15.79 -5.33 -2.74
CA ILE A 41 -14.43 -4.87 -3.01
C ILE A 41 -14.37 -3.38 -3.36
N GLY A 42 -15.46 -2.80 -3.90
CA GLY A 42 -15.61 -1.37 -4.18
C GLY A 42 -15.24 -0.50 -2.99
N ASN A 43 -15.70 -0.85 -1.78
CA ASN A 43 -15.38 -0.12 -0.55
C ASN A 43 -13.87 -0.02 -0.29
N THR A 44 -13.11 -1.06 -0.66
CA THR A 44 -11.66 -1.10 -0.47
C THR A 44 -10.96 -0.20 -1.50
N TRP A 45 -11.39 -0.27 -2.77
CA TRP A 45 -10.89 0.60 -3.83
C TRP A 45 -11.17 2.07 -3.55
N GLU A 46 -12.41 2.40 -3.22
CA GLU A 46 -12.88 3.76 -2.91
C GLU A 46 -12.11 4.36 -1.74
N LYS A 47 -11.96 3.62 -0.63
CA LYS A 47 -11.16 4.04 0.53
C LYS A 47 -9.74 4.44 0.11
N HIS A 48 -9.05 3.54 -0.62
CA HIS A 48 -7.68 3.79 -1.05
C HIS A 48 -7.57 4.91 -2.08
N ARG A 49 -8.59 5.08 -2.95
CA ARG A 49 -8.63 6.12 -3.96
C ARG A 49 -8.92 7.50 -3.37
N VAL A 50 -9.82 7.62 -2.38
CA VAL A 50 -10.06 8.85 -1.61
C VAL A 50 -8.79 9.31 -0.92
N ASN A 51 -8.09 8.40 -0.24
CA ASN A 51 -6.83 8.75 0.41
C ASN A 51 -5.72 9.07 -0.60
N ALA A 52 -5.74 8.48 -1.81
CA ALA A 52 -4.84 8.87 -2.89
C ALA A 52 -5.10 10.28 -3.43
N ASP A 53 -6.35 10.74 -3.51
CA ASP A 53 -6.64 12.16 -3.84
C ASP A 53 -6.14 13.09 -2.72
N LYS A 54 -6.38 12.76 -1.43
CA LYS A 54 -5.84 13.55 -0.29
C LYS A 54 -4.30 13.66 -0.32
N VAL A 55 -3.61 12.55 -0.56
CA VAL A 55 -2.15 12.53 -0.67
C VAL A 55 -1.67 13.30 -1.91
N ALA A 56 -2.42 13.27 -3.02
CA ALA A 56 -2.12 14.10 -4.18
C ALA A 56 -2.24 15.59 -3.87
N ASP A 57 -3.24 16.00 -3.10
CA ASP A 57 -3.43 17.39 -2.67
C ASP A 57 -2.37 17.83 -1.65
N PHE A 58 -1.88 16.93 -0.80
CA PHE A 58 -0.74 17.20 0.09
C PHE A 58 0.53 17.50 -0.71
N TYR A 59 0.82 16.70 -1.75
CA TYR A 59 1.95 16.95 -2.66
C TYR A 59 1.76 18.21 -3.52
N ALA A 60 0.56 18.46 -4.05
CA ALA A 60 0.27 19.62 -4.91
C ALA A 60 0.31 20.98 -4.19
N LYS A 61 0.25 20.98 -2.85
CA LYS A 61 0.35 22.16 -1.98
C LYS A 61 1.76 22.30 -1.39
N SER A 62 2.77 21.87 -2.13
CA SER A 62 4.17 22.01 -1.75
C SER A 62 4.94 22.76 -2.83
N ASP A 63 5.89 23.58 -2.38
CA ASP A 63 6.73 24.40 -3.27
C ASP A 63 7.90 23.57 -3.85
N ASN A 64 7.61 22.34 -4.31
CA ASN A 64 8.61 21.38 -4.75
C ASN A 64 8.16 20.62 -6.02
N ASP A 65 8.94 20.76 -7.10
CA ASP A 65 8.60 20.19 -8.41
C ASP A 65 8.47 18.66 -8.40
N THR A 66 9.36 17.96 -7.68
CA THR A 66 9.28 16.49 -7.55
C THR A 66 7.99 16.04 -6.86
N PHE A 67 7.51 16.80 -5.89
CA PHE A 67 6.21 16.54 -5.26
C PHE A 67 5.05 16.92 -6.19
N ASN A 68 5.15 18.00 -6.97
CA ASN A 68 4.15 18.33 -7.99
C ASN A 68 4.02 17.24 -9.07
N GLU A 69 5.12 16.63 -9.52
CA GLU A 69 5.10 15.43 -10.36
C GLU A 69 4.39 14.25 -9.68
N TYR A 70 4.66 14.02 -8.39
CA TYR A 70 4.00 12.96 -7.62
C TYR A 70 2.49 13.22 -7.53
N ALA A 71 2.07 14.45 -7.28
CA ALA A 71 0.66 14.84 -7.23
C ALA A 71 -0.06 14.55 -8.56
N TRP A 72 0.52 14.94 -9.69
CA TRP A 72 -0.04 14.67 -11.02
C TRP A 72 -0.17 13.16 -11.27
N ARG A 73 0.88 12.41 -10.95
CA ARG A 73 0.89 10.94 -11.05
C ARG A 73 -0.14 10.28 -10.15
N LEU A 74 -0.33 10.74 -8.91
CA LEU A 74 -1.36 10.22 -7.99
C LEU A 74 -2.77 10.53 -8.47
N LYS A 75 -3.03 11.73 -9.01
CA LYS A 75 -4.33 12.10 -9.57
C LYS A 75 -4.77 11.10 -10.65
N SER A 76 -3.85 10.68 -11.52
CA SER A 76 -4.13 9.64 -12.53
C SER A 76 -3.89 8.19 -12.10
N CYS A 77 -3.70 7.92 -10.80
CA CYS A 77 -3.67 6.56 -10.30
C CYS A 77 -5.08 6.00 -10.20
N SER A 78 -5.35 4.85 -10.82
CA SER A 78 -6.63 4.12 -10.75
C SER A 78 -7.84 5.03 -10.99
N GLU A 79 -7.75 5.94 -11.97
CA GLU A 79 -8.91 6.72 -12.42
C GLU A 79 -9.95 5.85 -13.12
N TRP A 80 -9.54 4.70 -13.64
CA TRP A 80 -10.42 3.65 -14.14
C TRP A 80 -9.91 2.29 -13.66
N LEU A 81 -10.84 1.32 -13.60
CA LEU A 81 -10.59 -0.08 -13.27
C LEU A 81 -11.33 -0.96 -14.27
N GLU A 82 -10.65 -1.98 -14.80
CA GLU A 82 -11.26 -3.05 -15.57
C GLU A 82 -11.29 -4.34 -14.74
N PHE A 83 -12.46 -4.97 -14.68
CA PHE A 83 -12.65 -6.27 -14.04
C PHE A 83 -13.24 -7.26 -15.02
N ARG A 84 -12.80 -8.52 -14.95
CA ARG A 84 -13.49 -9.64 -15.59
C ARG A 84 -14.38 -10.35 -14.57
N LEU A 85 -15.59 -10.73 -15.00
CA LEU A 85 -16.46 -11.65 -14.27
C LEU A 85 -15.95 -13.10 -14.45
N ILE A 86 -15.70 -13.79 -13.34
CA ILE A 86 -15.22 -15.19 -13.33
C ILE A 86 -16.15 -16.04 -12.47
N PRO A 87 -16.54 -17.26 -12.90
CA PRO A 87 -17.31 -18.19 -12.08
C PRO A 87 -16.53 -18.61 -10.82
N GLU A 88 -17.18 -18.64 -9.66
CA GLU A 88 -16.60 -19.25 -8.46
C GLU A 88 -17.07 -20.71 -8.35
N GLU A 89 -16.14 -21.68 -8.26
CA GLU A 89 -16.40 -23.14 -8.41
C GLU A 89 -17.45 -23.75 -7.45
N SER A 90 -17.94 -22.99 -6.47
CA SER A 90 -18.83 -23.46 -5.40
C SER A 90 -20.18 -22.72 -5.33
N ALA A 91 -20.47 -21.78 -6.23
CA ALA A 91 -21.75 -21.08 -6.30
C ALA A 91 -22.00 -20.50 -7.71
N ASP A 92 -23.26 -20.27 -8.07
CA ASP A 92 -23.66 -19.51 -9.28
C ASP A 92 -23.37 -17.98 -9.13
N ILE A 93 -22.31 -17.63 -8.44
CA ILE A 93 -21.87 -16.27 -8.12
C ILE A 93 -20.67 -15.95 -9.00
N LEU A 94 -20.77 -14.84 -9.75
CA LEU A 94 -19.65 -14.29 -10.51
C LEU A 94 -18.81 -13.37 -9.62
N LYS A 95 -17.49 -13.53 -9.69
CA LYS A 95 -16.51 -12.76 -8.92
C LYS A 95 -15.76 -11.80 -9.81
N LEU A 96 -15.49 -10.58 -9.32
CA LEU A 96 -14.67 -9.61 -10.06
C LEU A 96 -13.17 -9.86 -9.85
N LYS A 97 -12.48 -10.25 -10.94
CA LYS A 97 -11.00 -10.26 -11.00
C LYS A 97 -10.54 -9.00 -11.72
N LEU A 98 -9.77 -8.13 -11.04
CA LEU A 98 -9.16 -6.97 -11.68
C LEU A 98 -8.22 -7.45 -12.80
N THR A 99 -8.48 -7.05 -14.03
CA THR A 99 -7.63 -7.35 -15.20
C THR A 99 -6.72 -6.20 -15.58
N ASN A 100 -7.17 -4.94 -15.39
CA ASN A 100 -6.40 -3.78 -15.83
C ASN A 100 -6.67 -2.52 -14.99
N ALA A 101 -5.64 -1.71 -14.77
CA ALA A 101 -5.72 -0.43 -14.08
C ALA A 101 -4.40 0.36 -14.22
N ARG A 102 -4.48 1.69 -14.34
CA ARG A 102 -3.28 2.56 -14.34
C ARG A 102 -2.73 2.76 -12.92
N PHE A 103 -1.55 2.24 -12.62
CA PHE A 103 -0.87 2.47 -11.34
C PHE A 103 0.26 3.50 -11.44
N CYS A 104 0.24 4.51 -10.57
CA CYS A 104 1.23 5.59 -10.61
C CYS A 104 2.63 5.20 -10.08
N ARG A 105 2.71 4.12 -9.29
CA ARG A 105 3.93 3.58 -8.63
C ARG A 105 4.68 4.54 -7.69
N VAL A 106 4.13 5.71 -7.34
CA VAL A 106 4.70 6.60 -6.33
C VAL A 106 4.67 5.92 -4.95
N ARG A 107 5.75 6.06 -4.17
CA ARG A 107 6.03 5.25 -2.95
C ARG A 107 4.84 5.20 -1.98
N HIS A 108 4.27 6.36 -1.69
CA HIS A 108 3.21 6.58 -0.71
C HIS A 108 1.83 6.86 -1.32
N CYS A 109 1.62 6.56 -2.61
CA CYS A 109 0.25 6.49 -3.14
C CYS A 109 -0.49 5.34 -2.44
N PRO A 110 -1.59 5.58 -1.70
CA PRO A 110 -2.29 4.54 -0.94
C PRO A 110 -2.75 3.35 -1.79
N VAL A 111 -3.24 3.59 -3.02
CA VAL A 111 -3.61 2.51 -3.96
C VAL A 111 -2.40 1.68 -4.37
N CYS A 112 -1.32 2.30 -4.87
CA CYS A 112 -0.13 1.55 -5.30
C CYS A 112 0.55 0.84 -4.12
N GLN A 113 0.54 1.47 -2.94
CA GLN A 113 1.00 0.88 -1.70
C GLN A 113 0.17 -0.36 -1.35
N TRP A 114 -1.16 -0.26 -1.34
CA TRP A 114 -2.12 -1.35 -1.11
C TRP A 114 -1.86 -2.54 -2.05
N ARG A 115 -1.91 -2.29 -3.37
CA ARG A 115 -1.66 -3.31 -4.40
C ARG A 115 -0.28 -3.96 -4.27
N ARG A 116 0.76 -3.20 -3.92
CA ARG A 116 2.10 -3.74 -3.70
C ARG A 116 2.12 -4.76 -2.56
N SER A 117 1.48 -4.48 -1.42
CA SER A 117 1.37 -5.49 -0.34
C SER A 117 0.57 -6.72 -0.78
N MET A 118 -0.52 -6.55 -1.54
CA MET A 118 -1.27 -7.69 -2.07
C MET A 118 -0.39 -8.58 -2.94
N MET A 119 0.37 -8.01 -3.88
CA MET A 119 1.31 -8.77 -4.72
C MET A 119 2.40 -9.45 -3.88
N TRP A 120 3.04 -8.75 -2.94
CA TRP A 120 4.05 -9.34 -2.07
C TRP A 120 3.49 -10.51 -1.25
N LYS A 121 2.26 -10.38 -0.73
CA LYS A 121 1.56 -11.46 -0.01
C LYS A 121 1.23 -12.63 -0.93
N ALA A 122 0.64 -12.38 -2.10
CA ALA A 122 0.27 -13.41 -3.07
C ALA A 122 1.48 -14.28 -3.45
N LYS A 123 2.60 -13.65 -3.81
CA LYS A 123 3.83 -14.41 -4.13
C LYS A 123 4.45 -15.09 -2.92
N ALA A 124 4.38 -14.49 -1.72
CA ALA A 124 4.81 -15.17 -0.50
C ALA A 124 3.92 -16.40 -0.16
N TYR A 125 2.62 -16.36 -0.47
CA TYR A 125 1.71 -17.50 -0.33
C TYR A 125 2.02 -18.63 -1.32
N GLN A 126 2.53 -18.31 -2.53
CA GLN A 126 3.03 -19.30 -3.49
C GLN A 126 4.35 -19.95 -3.03
N ILE A 127 5.27 -19.16 -2.47
CA ILE A 127 6.63 -19.61 -2.08
C ILE A 127 6.67 -20.39 -0.76
N LEU A 128 5.96 -19.91 0.27
CA LEU A 128 6.08 -20.46 1.62
C LEU A 128 5.69 -21.96 1.77
N PRO A 129 4.74 -22.54 0.99
CA PRO A 129 4.52 -24.00 0.96
C PRO A 129 5.79 -24.79 0.61
N GLN A 130 6.56 -24.35 -0.38
CA GLN A 130 7.79 -25.03 -0.79
C GLN A 130 8.83 -25.00 0.32
N VAL A 131 9.03 -23.83 0.95
CA VAL A 131 9.94 -23.69 2.11
C VAL A 131 9.52 -24.60 3.27
N VAL A 132 8.22 -24.74 3.55
CA VAL A 132 7.71 -25.65 4.59
C VAL A 132 7.93 -27.12 4.20
N THR A 133 7.86 -27.46 2.92
CA THR A 133 8.13 -28.82 2.41
C THR A 133 9.62 -29.17 2.50
N ASP A 134 10.50 -28.22 2.18
CA ASP A 134 11.96 -28.42 2.20
C ASP A 134 12.54 -28.40 3.62
N TYR A 135 11.91 -27.65 4.53
CA TYR A 135 12.33 -27.50 5.94
C TYR A 135 11.25 -27.90 6.96
N PRO A 136 10.67 -29.11 6.90
CA PRO A 136 9.41 -29.46 7.59
C PRO A 136 9.55 -29.58 9.11
N LYS A 137 10.78 -29.69 9.62
CA LYS A 137 11.09 -29.74 11.06
C LYS A 137 11.53 -28.39 11.63
N TYR A 138 11.79 -27.38 10.79
CA TYR A 138 12.26 -26.08 11.23
C TYR A 138 11.15 -25.33 11.97
N ARG A 139 11.54 -24.37 12.80
CA ARG A 139 10.63 -23.57 13.61
C ARG A 139 10.69 -22.12 13.17
N TRP A 140 9.61 -21.39 13.44
CA TRP A 140 9.46 -20.02 13.00
C TRP A 140 9.25 -19.11 14.21
N LEU A 141 10.00 -18.00 14.21
CA LEU A 141 9.89 -16.92 15.18
C LEU A 141 9.41 -15.67 14.46
N PHE A 142 8.47 -14.96 15.08
CA PHE A 142 8.15 -13.58 14.75
C PHE A 142 8.79 -12.68 15.79
N ILE A 143 9.63 -11.76 15.36
CA ILE A 143 10.40 -10.89 16.24
C ILE A 143 10.13 -9.44 15.83
N THR A 144 9.77 -8.60 16.78
CA THR A 144 9.68 -7.15 16.58
C THR A 144 10.83 -6.48 17.32
N LEU A 145 11.71 -5.79 16.58
CA LEU A 145 12.85 -5.05 17.13
C LEU A 145 12.54 -3.55 17.07
N THR A 146 12.47 -2.88 18.22
CA THR A 146 12.20 -1.43 18.28
C THR A 146 13.46 -0.61 18.50
N VAL A 147 13.37 0.69 18.23
CA VAL A 147 14.26 1.73 18.77
C VAL A 147 13.41 2.74 19.55
N ARG A 148 14.07 3.68 20.24
CA ARG A 148 13.40 4.91 20.70
C ARG A 148 12.93 5.71 19.48
N ASN A 149 11.77 6.34 19.61
CA ASN A 149 11.24 7.29 18.63
C ASN A 149 12.28 8.38 18.31
N CYS A 150 12.37 8.78 17.05
CA CYS A 150 13.19 9.90 16.59
C CYS A 150 12.28 11.06 16.16
N ASN A 151 12.84 12.26 15.95
CA ASN A 151 12.16 13.29 15.18
C ASN A 151 11.91 12.76 13.75
N ILE A 152 10.83 13.18 13.09
CA ILE A 152 10.59 12.84 11.68
C ILE A 152 11.77 13.27 10.79
N GLU A 153 12.42 14.40 11.07
CA GLU A 153 13.60 14.91 10.34
C GLU A 153 14.86 14.02 10.51
N GLU A 154 14.93 13.22 11.58
CA GLU A 154 16.03 12.30 11.89
C GLU A 154 15.77 10.87 11.40
N LEU A 155 14.61 10.61 10.78
CA LEU A 155 14.15 9.27 10.47
C LEU A 155 15.09 8.54 9.51
N ARG A 156 15.69 9.21 8.53
CA ARG A 156 16.65 8.62 7.57
C ARG A 156 17.89 8.09 8.28
N GLU A 157 18.52 8.90 9.13
CA GLU A 157 19.69 8.50 9.90
C GLU A 157 19.35 7.35 10.85
N THR A 158 18.21 7.45 11.53
CA THR A 158 17.69 6.39 12.41
C THR A 158 17.47 5.08 11.64
N LEU A 159 16.92 5.13 10.43
CA LEU A 159 16.75 3.96 9.56
C LEU A 159 18.08 3.37 9.10
N ASP A 160 19.09 4.19 8.82
CA ASP A 160 20.42 3.71 8.44
C ASP A 160 21.11 3.02 9.63
N GLU A 161 21.03 3.57 10.85
CA GLU A 161 21.53 2.89 12.05
C GLU A 161 20.76 1.62 12.42
N ILE A 162 19.43 1.60 12.29
CA ILE A 162 18.62 0.37 12.40
C ILE A 162 19.11 -0.70 11.41
N ASN A 163 19.39 -0.32 10.16
CA ASN A 163 19.87 -1.26 9.15
C ASN A 163 21.29 -1.76 9.42
N LYS A 164 22.22 -0.88 9.82
CA LYS A 164 23.58 -1.25 10.24
C LYS A 164 23.54 -2.15 11.48
N ALA A 165 22.70 -1.85 12.47
CA ALA A 165 22.49 -2.65 13.67
C ALA A 165 21.92 -4.03 13.34
N PHE A 166 20.92 -4.11 12.45
CA PHE A 166 20.37 -5.39 12.02
C PHE A 166 21.43 -6.24 11.30
N LYS A 167 22.25 -5.63 10.43
CA LYS A 167 23.38 -6.32 9.79
C LYS A 167 24.30 -6.94 10.85
N ARG A 168 24.77 -6.12 11.80
CA ARG A 168 25.60 -6.57 12.95
C ARG A 168 24.95 -7.74 13.71
N LEU A 169 23.65 -7.65 14.00
CA LEU A 169 22.89 -8.69 14.70
C LEU A 169 22.84 -10.01 13.90
N SER A 170 22.63 -9.93 12.59
CA SER A 170 22.57 -11.09 11.69
C SER A 170 23.91 -11.78 11.43
N GLU A 171 25.02 -11.10 11.73
CA GLU A 171 26.39 -11.59 11.57
C GLU A 171 26.98 -12.17 12.89
N LEU A 172 26.27 -12.06 14.02
CA LEU A 172 26.71 -12.63 15.29
C LEU A 172 26.74 -14.16 15.26
N LYS A 173 27.73 -14.77 15.94
CA LYS A 173 27.75 -16.22 16.20
C LYS A 173 26.49 -16.73 16.93
N ALA A 174 25.84 -15.86 17.70
CA ALA A 174 24.59 -16.16 18.40
C ALA A 174 23.34 -16.08 17.50
N TRP A 175 23.45 -15.67 16.23
CA TRP A 175 22.30 -15.53 15.33
C TRP A 175 21.65 -16.89 15.00
N PRO A 176 20.37 -17.13 15.33
CA PRO A 176 19.77 -18.45 15.21
C PRO A 176 19.11 -18.72 13.85
N ALA A 177 18.79 -17.67 13.08
CA ALA A 177 17.97 -17.80 11.88
C ALA A 177 18.79 -18.30 10.69
N LYS A 178 18.39 -19.44 10.11
CA LYS A 178 18.98 -19.99 8.88
C LYS A 178 18.38 -19.37 7.63
N GLY A 179 17.22 -18.76 7.74
CA GLY A 179 16.62 -17.91 6.71
C GLY A 179 15.64 -16.93 7.36
N TRP A 180 15.47 -15.74 6.78
CA TRP A 180 14.63 -14.70 7.35
C TRP A 180 14.08 -13.71 6.33
N VAL A 181 12.94 -13.10 6.64
CA VAL A 181 12.37 -11.94 5.96
C VAL A 181 12.22 -10.83 6.98
N LYS A 182 12.75 -9.64 6.69
CA LYS A 182 12.55 -8.45 7.52
C LYS A 182 11.77 -7.39 6.74
N SER A 183 10.90 -6.69 7.43
CA SER A 183 10.27 -5.45 6.97
C SER A 183 10.48 -4.35 8.01
N ILE A 184 10.54 -3.10 7.55
CA ILE A 184 10.53 -1.92 8.42
C ILE A 184 9.16 -1.26 8.30
N GLU A 185 8.51 -1.04 9.44
CA GLU A 185 7.32 -0.21 9.59
C GLU A 185 7.68 1.09 10.33
N VAL A 186 7.06 2.20 9.94
CA VAL A 186 7.14 3.50 10.58
C VAL A 186 5.71 3.94 10.89
N THR A 187 5.44 4.24 12.16
CA THR A 187 4.16 4.82 12.62
C THR A 187 4.38 6.28 13.04
N LYS A 188 3.37 7.13 12.82
CA LYS A 188 3.40 8.53 13.29
C LYS A 188 3.27 8.63 14.81
N GLY A 189 4.07 9.50 15.43
CA GLY A 189 3.97 9.83 16.85
C GLY A 189 2.71 10.61 17.21
N LYS A 190 2.16 10.35 18.41
CA LYS A 190 1.00 11.07 18.96
C LYS A 190 1.28 12.55 19.26
N ASP A 191 2.55 12.91 19.40
CA ASP A 191 3.05 14.28 19.54
C ASP A 191 2.99 15.09 18.23
N GLY A 192 2.65 14.45 17.11
CA GLY A 192 2.58 15.09 15.80
C GLY A 192 3.91 15.17 15.04
N ILE A 193 5.04 15.00 15.72
CA ILE A 193 6.40 15.31 15.22
C ILE A 193 7.35 14.11 15.19
N SER A 194 7.16 13.10 16.04
CA SER A 194 8.04 11.94 16.07
C SER A 194 7.66 10.85 15.05
N ALA A 195 8.62 10.00 14.75
CA ALA A 195 8.47 8.81 13.92
C ALA A 195 8.90 7.57 14.73
N HIS A 196 8.14 6.48 14.61
CA HIS A 196 8.33 5.25 15.38
C HIS A 196 8.78 4.10 14.46
N PRO A 197 10.04 4.10 13.97
CA PRO A 197 10.56 3.03 13.12
C PRO A 197 10.80 1.75 13.93
N HIS A 198 10.39 0.60 13.38
CA HIS A 198 10.64 -0.71 13.96
C HIS A 198 10.77 -1.79 12.88
N ILE A 199 11.48 -2.87 13.19
CA ILE A 199 11.62 -4.03 12.31
C ILE A 199 10.63 -5.11 12.74
N HIS A 200 9.84 -5.63 11.80
CA HIS A 200 9.23 -6.95 11.91
C HIS A 200 10.11 -7.98 11.19
N LEU A 201 10.40 -9.10 11.85
CA LEU A 201 11.29 -10.15 11.38
C LEU A 201 10.60 -11.50 11.50
N LEU A 202 10.43 -12.19 10.37
CA LEU A 202 10.14 -13.61 10.34
C LEU A 202 11.47 -14.38 10.22
N ALA A 203 11.78 -15.20 11.20
CA ALA A 203 13.03 -15.96 11.29
C ALA A 203 12.76 -17.46 11.34
N MET A 204 13.33 -18.20 10.39
CA MET A 204 13.32 -19.66 10.34
C MET A 204 14.56 -20.20 11.08
N VAL A 205 14.35 -20.93 12.18
CA VAL A 205 15.38 -21.48 13.06
C VAL A 205 15.39 -23.01 13.04
N GLN A 206 16.53 -23.61 13.39
CA GLN A 206 16.69 -25.07 13.37
C GLN A 206 15.70 -25.80 14.30
N PRO A 207 15.38 -27.09 14.02
CA PRO A 207 14.47 -27.88 14.86
C PRO A 207 14.90 -27.92 16.34
N SER A 208 16.21 -27.95 16.58
CA SER A 208 16.84 -28.01 17.90
C SER A 208 16.78 -26.70 18.68
N TYR A 209 16.38 -25.56 18.09
CA TYR A 209 16.52 -24.22 18.68
C TYR A 209 16.03 -24.11 20.14
N PHE A 210 14.88 -24.70 20.47
CA PHE A 210 14.31 -24.64 21.83
C PHE A 210 15.02 -25.54 22.86
N SER A 211 15.93 -26.41 22.42
CA SER A 211 16.77 -27.26 23.27
C SER A 211 18.24 -26.80 23.29
N HIS A 212 18.74 -26.32 22.15
CA HIS A 212 20.12 -25.93 21.93
C HIS A 212 20.14 -24.63 21.11
N GLY A 213 20.73 -23.58 21.68
CA GLY A 213 20.79 -22.26 21.04
C GLY A 213 19.55 -21.38 21.23
N TYR A 214 18.65 -21.72 22.17
CA TYR A 214 17.54 -20.86 22.56
C TYR A 214 18.07 -19.52 23.08
N ILE A 215 17.39 -18.43 22.72
CA ILE A 215 17.74 -17.08 23.14
C ILE A 215 16.52 -16.49 23.84
N SER A 216 16.66 -16.23 25.14
CA SER A 216 15.61 -15.58 25.93
C SER A 216 15.36 -14.15 25.45
N GLN A 217 14.17 -13.61 25.73
CA GLN A 217 13.83 -12.22 25.39
C GLN A 217 14.85 -11.22 25.96
N ALA A 218 15.25 -11.40 27.23
CA ALA A 218 16.29 -10.55 27.85
C ALA A 218 17.64 -10.63 27.09
N LYS A 219 18.03 -11.81 26.59
CA LYS A 219 19.25 -11.93 25.79
C LYS A 219 19.09 -11.29 24.41
N TRP A 220 17.94 -11.40 23.76
CA TRP A 220 17.65 -10.68 22.51
C TRP A 220 17.67 -9.16 22.70
N VAL A 221 17.08 -8.62 23.77
CA VAL A 221 17.16 -7.19 24.13
C VAL A 221 18.62 -6.76 24.31
N SER A 222 19.42 -7.53 25.06
CA SER A 222 20.84 -7.25 25.27
C SER A 222 21.66 -7.28 23.97
N LEU A 223 21.45 -8.28 23.10
CA LEU A 223 22.11 -8.35 21.80
C LEU A 223 21.68 -7.19 20.88
N TRP A 224 20.39 -6.87 20.85
CA TRP A 224 19.87 -5.78 20.03
C TRP A 224 20.37 -4.42 20.50
N GLN A 225 20.42 -4.17 21.82
CA GLN A 225 21.04 -2.98 22.42
C GLN A 225 22.50 -2.82 22.01
N GLN A 226 23.30 -3.89 22.12
CA GLN A 226 24.71 -3.90 21.72
C GLN A 226 24.89 -3.64 20.22
N CYS A 227 24.05 -4.26 19.38
CA CYS A 227 24.07 -4.04 17.94
C CYS A 227 23.60 -2.63 17.54
N LEU A 228 22.64 -2.04 18.25
CA LEU A 228 22.24 -0.64 18.09
C LEU A 228 23.28 0.36 18.63
N ARG A 229 24.12 -0.05 19.57
CA ARG A 229 25.08 0.81 20.30
C ARG A 229 24.41 1.93 21.10
N VAL A 230 23.28 1.62 21.74
CA VAL A 230 22.50 2.58 22.54
C VAL A 230 22.61 2.35 24.05
N ASN A 231 22.54 3.44 24.81
CA ASN A 231 22.61 3.45 26.27
C ASN A 231 21.28 3.12 26.99
N TYR A 232 20.21 2.84 26.24
CA TYR A 232 18.90 2.43 26.76
C TYR A 232 18.57 0.99 26.36
N GLN A 233 17.72 0.31 27.13
CA GLN A 233 17.21 -1.01 26.73
C GLN A 233 16.08 -0.84 25.68
N PRO A 234 16.23 -1.35 24.44
CA PRO A 234 15.16 -1.36 23.45
C PRO A 234 14.11 -2.43 23.79
N VAL A 235 12.89 -2.29 23.26
CA VAL A 235 11.86 -3.32 23.40
C VAL A 235 12.02 -4.35 22.28
N VAL A 236 11.95 -5.63 22.65
CA VAL A 236 11.93 -6.74 21.70
C VAL A 236 10.77 -7.67 22.04
N ASP A 237 9.82 -7.83 21.12
CA ASP A 237 8.75 -8.84 21.21
C ASP A 237 9.13 -10.08 20.40
N ILE A 238 8.83 -11.27 20.92
CA ILE A 238 9.19 -12.56 20.29
C ILE A 238 8.02 -13.52 20.45
N ARG A 239 7.47 -13.97 19.32
CA ARG A 239 6.38 -14.94 19.27
C ARG A 239 6.82 -16.18 18.51
N VAL A 240 6.50 -17.34 19.05
CA VAL A 240 6.81 -18.63 18.43
C VAL A 240 5.60 -19.13 17.65
N ILE A 241 5.77 -19.47 16.38
CA ILE A 241 4.71 -20.18 15.65
C ILE A 241 4.61 -21.62 16.20
N LYS A 242 3.41 -22.01 16.63
CA LYS A 242 3.11 -23.37 17.10
C LYS A 242 3.44 -24.38 15.99
N LYS A 243 3.96 -25.55 16.35
CA LYS A 243 4.50 -26.56 15.40
C LYS A 243 3.50 -26.99 14.30
N HIS A 244 2.20 -26.89 14.59
CA HIS A 244 1.10 -27.28 13.70
C HIS A 244 0.36 -26.09 13.09
N HIS A 245 0.97 -24.90 13.06
CA HIS A 245 0.39 -23.72 12.42
C HIS A 245 1.23 -23.33 11.21
N ASP A 246 0.57 -23.07 10.09
CA ASP A 246 1.24 -22.64 8.87
C ASP A 246 1.86 -21.23 9.08
N PRO A 247 3.17 -21.04 8.84
CA PRO A 247 3.81 -19.72 8.94
C PRO A 247 3.16 -18.65 8.04
N LYS A 248 2.37 -19.05 7.02
CA LYS A 248 1.50 -18.17 6.22
C LYS A 248 0.61 -17.25 7.06
N VAL A 249 0.25 -17.61 8.29
CA VAL A 249 -0.58 -16.78 9.17
C VAL A 249 0.06 -15.41 9.49
N LEU A 250 1.39 -15.30 9.35
CA LEU A 250 2.13 -14.05 9.59
C LEU A 250 2.46 -13.24 8.32
N ILE A 251 2.27 -13.81 7.11
CA ILE A 251 2.43 -13.07 5.85
C ILE A 251 1.64 -11.73 5.88
N PRO A 252 0.39 -11.68 6.39
CA PRO A 252 -0.37 -10.43 6.54
C PRO A 252 0.26 -9.38 7.45
N GLU A 253 1.15 -9.77 8.36
CA GLU A 253 1.80 -8.90 9.35
C GLU A 253 3.18 -8.43 8.87
N ILE A 254 4.00 -9.33 8.33
CA ILE A 254 5.36 -9.03 7.84
C ILE A 254 5.30 -8.19 6.56
N LEU A 255 4.46 -8.58 5.60
CA LEU A 255 4.41 -7.97 4.27
C LEU A 255 3.34 -6.87 4.20
N LYS A 256 3.16 -6.13 5.29
CA LYS A 256 2.40 -4.87 5.36
C LYS A 256 3.11 -3.75 4.58
N TYR A 257 2.49 -2.59 4.61
CA TYR A 257 3.07 -1.34 4.14
C TYR A 257 4.11 -0.81 5.13
N GLN A 258 5.10 -0.09 4.61
CA GLN A 258 6.07 0.61 5.45
C GLN A 258 5.43 1.68 6.35
N VAL A 259 4.29 2.26 5.95
CA VAL A 259 3.57 3.30 6.71
C VAL A 259 2.08 3.05 6.61
N LYS A 260 1.35 3.22 7.70
CA LYS A 260 -0.12 3.09 7.71
C LYS A 260 -0.76 4.22 6.92
N GLU A 261 -1.78 3.89 6.14
CA GLU A 261 -2.53 4.86 5.32
C GLU A 261 -3.12 6.02 6.15
N ALA A 262 -3.54 5.75 7.39
CA ALA A 262 -4.02 6.77 8.32
C ALA A 262 -2.95 7.83 8.61
N ASP A 263 -1.69 7.44 8.79
CA ASP A 263 -0.57 8.35 9.06
C ASP A 263 -0.23 9.20 7.83
N LEU A 264 -0.45 8.66 6.61
CA LEU A 264 -0.21 9.39 5.35
C LEU A 264 -1.21 10.53 5.10
N VAL A 265 -2.42 10.45 5.67
CA VAL A 265 -3.49 11.45 5.49
C VAL A 265 -3.78 12.28 6.74
N ALA A 266 -3.10 12.00 7.86
CA ALA A 266 -3.34 12.68 9.14
C ALA A 266 -2.81 14.12 9.16
N ASP A 267 -1.66 14.38 8.53
CA ASP A 267 -0.97 15.67 8.61
C ASP A 267 -0.09 15.87 7.36
N ARG A 268 -0.15 17.07 6.77
CA ARG A 268 0.56 17.36 5.51
C ARG A 268 2.08 17.46 5.72
N GLU A 269 2.55 18.21 6.71
CA GLU A 269 3.98 18.49 6.83
C GLU A 269 4.77 17.25 7.24
N TRP A 270 4.25 16.50 8.22
CA TRP A 270 4.82 15.21 8.62
C TRP A 270 4.85 14.21 7.46
N PHE A 271 3.81 14.20 6.61
CA PHE A 271 3.77 13.35 5.42
C PHE A 271 4.80 13.77 4.34
N LEU A 272 4.96 15.08 4.10
CA LEU A 272 5.94 15.59 3.16
C LEU A 272 7.36 15.26 3.63
N GLU A 273 7.66 15.44 4.93
CA GLU A 273 8.95 15.09 5.50
C GLU A 273 9.20 13.57 5.48
N LEU A 274 8.22 12.77 5.90
CA LEU A 274 8.24 11.30 5.76
C LEU A 274 8.59 10.87 4.32
N THR A 275 8.06 11.55 3.30
CA THR A 275 8.37 11.24 1.89
C THR A 275 9.86 11.47 1.59
N ARG A 276 10.46 12.58 2.07
CA ARG A 276 11.91 12.85 1.92
C ARG A 276 12.73 11.78 2.65
N GLN A 277 12.36 11.51 3.90
CA GLN A 277 13.04 10.62 4.83
C GLN A 277 12.95 9.14 4.43
N LEU A 278 11.95 8.75 3.62
CA LEU A 278 11.81 7.40 3.06
C LEU A 278 12.22 7.27 1.57
N HIS A 279 12.51 8.38 0.87
CA HIS A 279 12.94 8.36 -0.53
C HIS A 279 14.17 7.45 -0.75
N LYS A 280 14.11 6.55 -1.74
CA LYS A 280 15.14 5.51 -2.04
C LYS A 280 15.48 4.51 -0.90
N THR A 281 14.81 4.54 0.26
CA THR A 281 15.01 3.52 1.31
C THR A 281 14.45 2.15 0.90
N ARG A 282 15.02 1.05 1.41
CA ARG A 282 14.52 -0.31 1.18
C ARG A 282 13.71 -0.79 2.39
N ALA A 283 12.41 -1.04 2.19
CA ALA A 283 11.50 -1.43 3.27
C ALA A 283 11.52 -2.92 3.61
N ILE A 284 11.80 -3.80 2.65
CA ILE A 284 11.78 -5.28 2.81
C ILE A 284 13.13 -5.85 2.36
N ALA A 285 13.67 -6.82 3.10
CA ALA A 285 14.84 -7.60 2.70
C ALA A 285 14.73 -9.06 3.16
N VAL A 286 15.28 -9.98 2.36
CA VAL A 286 15.35 -11.41 2.67
C VAL A 286 16.81 -11.86 2.82
N GLY A 287 17.05 -12.82 3.71
CA GLY A 287 18.38 -13.38 3.94
C GLY A 287 18.39 -14.86 4.35
N GLY A 288 19.58 -15.44 4.37
CA GLY A 288 19.78 -16.89 4.54
C GLY A 288 19.08 -17.70 3.45
N VAL A 289 18.64 -18.92 3.77
CA VAL A 289 18.08 -19.86 2.78
C VAL A 289 16.82 -19.32 2.08
N LEU A 290 16.02 -18.47 2.75
CA LEU A 290 14.81 -17.87 2.15
C LEU A 290 15.13 -16.96 0.95
N ARG A 291 16.37 -16.45 0.86
CA ARG A 291 16.80 -15.61 -0.27
C ARG A 291 16.75 -16.37 -1.60
N HIS A 292 16.94 -17.69 -1.61
CA HIS A 292 16.86 -18.48 -2.84
C HIS A 292 15.44 -18.51 -3.40
N TYR A 293 14.45 -18.77 -2.54
CA TYR A 293 13.03 -18.81 -2.93
C TYR A 293 12.48 -17.42 -3.24
N MET A 294 12.88 -16.40 -2.47
CA MET A 294 12.30 -15.05 -2.58
C MET A 294 13.09 -14.11 -3.49
N ARG A 295 14.14 -14.58 -4.19
CA ARG A 295 14.95 -13.74 -5.07
C ARG A 295 14.12 -13.04 -6.15
N GLU A 296 13.22 -13.78 -6.78
CA GLU A 296 12.30 -13.23 -7.79
C GLU A 296 11.31 -12.21 -7.21
N LEU A 297 11.01 -12.29 -5.90
CA LEU A 297 10.25 -11.26 -5.21
C LEU A 297 11.03 -9.96 -5.14
N GLU A 298 12.34 -10.01 -4.93
CA GLU A 298 13.17 -8.81 -4.88
C GLU A 298 13.36 -8.19 -6.27
N GLU A 299 13.50 -9.03 -7.31
CA GLU A 299 13.86 -8.63 -8.67
C GLU A 299 12.64 -8.23 -9.56
N LYS A 300 11.49 -8.92 -9.46
CA LYS A 300 10.31 -8.73 -10.36
C LYS A 300 9.12 -8.04 -9.66
N ASN A 301 9.32 -6.84 -9.13
CA ASN A 301 8.33 -6.09 -8.33
C ASN A 301 7.33 -5.20 -9.11
N GLN A 302 7.25 -5.35 -10.44
CA GLN A 302 6.62 -4.32 -11.28
C GLN A 302 5.12 -4.49 -11.47
N ASP A 303 4.61 -5.72 -11.51
CA ASP A 303 3.17 -5.93 -11.58
C ASP A 303 2.48 -5.69 -10.23
N LEU A 304 1.31 -5.06 -10.30
CA LEU A 304 0.44 -4.73 -9.18
C LEU A 304 -0.96 -5.37 -9.35
N ILE A 305 -1.17 -6.05 -10.48
CA ILE A 305 -2.20 -7.06 -10.72
C ILE A 305 -1.59 -8.43 -10.34
N SER A 306 -2.41 -9.46 -10.19
CA SER A 306 -1.93 -10.78 -9.74
C SER A 306 -2.31 -11.84 -10.77
N ASP A 307 -1.29 -12.34 -11.46
CA ASP A 307 -1.37 -13.37 -12.50
C ASP A 307 -1.53 -14.77 -11.88
N ASN A 308 -2.53 -14.95 -11.02
CA ASN A 308 -3.01 -16.28 -10.69
C ASN A 308 -3.97 -16.70 -11.81
N GLU A 309 -3.66 -17.79 -12.51
CA GLU A 309 -4.35 -18.36 -13.68
C GLU A 309 -4.19 -17.63 -15.02
N GLU A 310 -3.90 -18.42 -16.05
CA GLU A 310 -3.90 -18.03 -17.46
C GLU A 310 -5.30 -17.52 -17.87
N ILE A 311 -5.30 -16.42 -18.61
CA ILE A 311 -6.52 -15.69 -18.96
C ILE A 311 -6.94 -16.12 -20.36
N ASP A 312 -7.84 -17.10 -20.44
CA ASP A 312 -8.45 -17.53 -21.71
C ASP A 312 -9.09 -16.34 -22.46
N GLN A 313 -9.02 -16.39 -23.79
CA GLN A 313 -9.31 -15.24 -24.68
C GLN A 313 -10.81 -14.95 -24.89
N VAL A 314 -11.65 -15.14 -23.87
CA VAL A 314 -13.05 -14.70 -23.91
C VAL A 314 -13.10 -13.19 -23.63
N LYS A 315 -13.40 -12.40 -24.67
CA LYS A 315 -13.38 -10.92 -24.64
C LYS A 315 -14.66 -10.26 -24.09
N ASP A 316 -15.74 -11.01 -23.87
CA ASP A 316 -17.09 -10.44 -23.74
C ASP A 316 -17.56 -10.08 -22.31
N ASN A 317 -16.80 -10.42 -21.26
CA ASN A 317 -17.24 -10.27 -19.86
C ASN A 317 -16.36 -9.29 -19.03
N SER A 318 -15.90 -8.19 -19.64
CA SER A 318 -15.23 -7.09 -18.92
C SER A 318 -16.23 -6.01 -18.47
N LEU A 319 -16.07 -5.53 -17.23
CA LEU A 319 -16.75 -4.36 -16.67
C LEU A 319 -15.74 -3.24 -16.42
N TYR A 320 -16.05 -2.02 -16.85
CA TYR A 320 -15.22 -0.83 -16.68
C TYR A 320 -15.83 0.10 -15.63
N PHE A 321 -15.01 0.68 -14.76
CA PHE A 321 -15.47 1.62 -13.74
C PHE A 321 -14.58 2.86 -13.64
N GLY A 322 -15.15 4.05 -13.81
CA GLY A 322 -14.48 5.35 -13.72
C GLY A 322 -14.60 6.01 -12.34
N TRP A 323 -13.54 6.67 -11.87
CA TRP A 323 -13.49 7.33 -10.57
C TRP A 323 -14.21 8.69 -10.57
N ASN A 324 -15.42 8.73 -10.00
CA ASN A 324 -16.15 9.97 -9.79
C ASN A 324 -15.72 10.63 -8.47
N ARG A 325 -14.79 11.60 -8.58
CA ARG A 325 -14.28 12.40 -7.47
C ARG A 325 -15.33 13.17 -6.66
N LYS A 326 -16.47 13.53 -7.26
CA LYS A 326 -17.54 14.26 -6.54
C LYS A 326 -18.35 13.34 -5.63
N LEU A 327 -18.55 12.10 -6.07
CA LEU A 327 -19.30 11.08 -5.32
C LEU A 327 -18.39 10.23 -4.42
N HIS A 328 -17.08 10.27 -4.64
CA HIS A 328 -16.11 9.30 -4.09
C HIS A 328 -16.48 7.84 -4.41
N LYS A 329 -16.96 7.61 -5.62
CA LYS A 329 -17.46 6.31 -6.10
C LYS A 329 -16.86 5.94 -7.46
N TYR A 330 -16.60 4.65 -7.66
CA TYR A 330 -16.28 4.09 -8.96
C TYR A 330 -17.58 3.78 -9.70
N ILE A 331 -17.94 4.56 -10.72
CA ILE A 331 -19.19 4.43 -11.46
C ILE A 331 -18.96 3.55 -12.70
N ILE A 332 -19.87 2.63 -13.03
CA ILE A 332 -19.74 1.82 -14.24
C ILE A 332 -19.69 2.73 -15.50
N GLU A 333 -18.75 2.44 -16.38
CA GLU A 333 -18.65 3.02 -17.72
C GLU A 333 -19.05 1.92 -18.72
N GLY A 334 -19.93 2.28 -19.67
CA GLY A 334 -20.53 1.34 -20.65
C GLY A 334 -20.01 1.54 -22.06
#